data_AF-A0A4Q6BMU5-F1
#
_entry.id   AF-A0A4Q6BMU5-F1
#
_cell.length_a   1.000
_cell.length_b   1.000
_cell.length_c   1.000
_cell.angle_alpha   90.00
_cell.angle_beta   90.00
_cell.angle_gamma   90.00
#
_symmetry.space_group_name_H-M   'P 1'
#
loop_
_entity.id
_entity.type
_entity.pdbx_description
1 polymer ?
#
loop_
_entity_poly.entity_id
_entity_poly.type
_entity_poly.pdbx_seq_one_letter_code
_entity_poly.pdbx_strand_id
1 'polypeptide(L)'
;MKLDDEINALQLHDALKDLGADLLANDYIDYLRGNLVPVPQNEEFVTIAPKIDKAEARIDWSKSAREIHNRVRGLAMGPFAFTTSNGQQLKLHKTVIASETGSNPQPGKILFSGLGEGNVWTLEVACGEGTLRLLEVQPESRARMAIKDFITGYSPSVGSVMGAT
;
A
#
# COMPACT_ATOMS: atom_id res chain seq x y z
N MET A 1 11.99 15.65 -2.26
CA MET A 1 11.23 14.46 -2.72
C MET A 1 9.76 14.67 -2.42
N LYS A 2 8.87 14.41 -3.38
CA LYS A 2 7.42 14.55 -3.20
C LYS A 2 6.82 13.18 -2.88
N LEU A 3 5.97 13.11 -1.86
CA LEU A 3 5.17 11.92 -1.58
C LEU A 3 3.92 11.93 -2.46
N ASP A 4 4.06 11.47 -3.71
CA ASP A 4 2.93 11.28 -4.62
C ASP A 4 2.25 9.91 -4.45
N ASP A 5 1.33 9.61 -5.36
CA ASP A 5 0.53 8.38 -5.33
C ASP A 5 1.32 7.14 -5.78
N GLU A 6 2.44 7.32 -6.47
CA GLU A 6 3.21 6.19 -7.01
C GLU A 6 4.34 5.77 -6.08
N ILE A 7 4.88 6.68 -5.26
CA ILE A 7 6.00 6.36 -4.38
C ILE A 7 5.58 5.37 -3.28
N ASN A 8 6.36 4.30 -3.14
CA ASN A 8 6.21 3.30 -2.10
C ASN A 8 7.32 3.42 -1.03
N ALA A 9 7.16 2.67 0.06
CA ALA A 9 8.09 2.71 1.20
C ALA A 9 9.54 2.34 0.82
N LEU A 10 9.75 1.43 -0.14
CA LEU A 10 11.09 1.03 -0.58
C LEU A 10 11.78 2.17 -1.35
N GLN A 11 11.07 2.80 -2.28
CA GLN A 11 11.59 3.94 -3.03
C GLN A 11 11.88 5.13 -2.10
N LEU A 12 10.98 5.37 -1.13
CA LEU A 12 11.16 6.40 -0.12
C LEU A 12 12.39 6.09 0.77
N HIS A 13 12.55 4.85 1.20
CA HIS A 13 13.71 4.40 1.96
C HIS A 13 15.02 4.67 1.20
N ASP A 14 15.09 4.27 -0.07
CA ASP A 14 16.30 4.43 -0.87
C ASP A 14 16.66 5.91 -1.08
N ALA A 15 15.65 6.75 -1.32
CA ALA A 15 15.86 8.19 -1.45
C ALA A 15 16.26 8.87 -0.13
N LEU A 16 15.71 8.45 1.00
CA LEU A 16 16.07 8.99 2.32
C LEU A 16 17.46 8.52 2.77
N LYS A 17 17.86 7.30 2.39
CA LYS A 17 19.18 6.75 2.68
C LYS A 17 20.28 7.64 2.09
N ASP A 18 20.16 8.01 0.82
CA ASP A 18 21.14 8.87 0.14
C ASP A 18 21.13 10.29 0.71
N LEU A 19 19.94 10.87 0.92
CA LEU A 19 19.79 12.19 1.54
C LEU A 19 20.41 12.27 2.95
N GLY A 20 20.21 11.23 3.76
CA GLY A 20 20.77 11.16 5.12
C GLY A 20 22.29 11.04 5.11
N ALA A 21 22.86 10.30 4.16
CA ALA A 21 24.30 10.20 3.99
C ALA A 21 24.92 11.56 3.62
N ASP A 22 24.31 12.28 2.68
CA ASP A 22 24.76 13.61 2.27
C ASP A 22 24.67 14.63 3.41
N LEU A 23 23.55 14.62 4.17
CA LEU A 23 23.37 15.49 5.33
C LEU A 23 24.48 15.25 6.37
N LEU A 24 24.75 13.99 6.71
CA LEU A 24 25.80 13.64 7.64
C LEU A 24 27.17 14.09 7.12
N ALA A 25 27.50 13.84 5.86
CA ALA A 25 28.79 14.22 5.29
C ALA A 25 29.04 15.74 5.36
N ASN A 26 28.00 16.55 5.15
CA ASN A 26 28.10 18.00 5.15
C ASN A 26 28.16 18.57 6.58
N ASP A 27 27.27 18.12 7.46
CA ASP A 27 27.07 18.77 8.77
C ASP A 27 27.97 18.19 9.86
N TYR A 28 28.56 17.01 9.66
CA TYR A 28 29.36 16.34 10.70
C TYR A 28 30.58 17.15 11.14
N ILE A 29 31.26 17.83 10.22
CA ILE A 29 32.41 18.67 10.55
C ILE A 29 31.96 19.92 11.33
N ASP A 30 30.85 20.53 10.96
CA ASP A 30 30.30 21.69 11.66
C ASP A 30 29.75 21.32 13.05
N TYR A 31 29.19 20.12 13.19
CA TYR A 31 28.84 19.54 14.49
C TYR A 31 30.07 19.43 15.39
N LEU A 32 31.17 18.83 14.89
CA LEU A 32 32.42 18.67 15.67
C LEU A 32 33.06 20.01 16.05
N ARG A 33 32.88 21.05 15.24
CA ARG A 33 33.35 22.41 15.51
C ARG A 33 32.45 23.21 16.45
N GLY A 34 31.25 22.71 16.76
CA GLY A 34 30.26 23.44 17.57
C GLY A 34 29.55 24.57 16.80
N ASN A 35 29.54 24.51 15.47
CA ASN A 35 28.92 25.53 14.61
C ASN A 35 27.40 25.35 14.45
N LEU A 36 26.85 24.19 14.82
CA LEU A 36 25.43 23.91 14.72
C LEU A 36 24.65 24.48 15.91
N VAL A 37 23.55 25.18 15.63
CA VAL A 37 22.63 25.70 16.65
C VAL A 37 21.46 24.72 16.80
N PRO A 38 21.34 24.00 17.94
CA PRO A 38 20.24 23.07 18.15
C PRO A 38 18.91 23.82 18.31
N VAL A 39 17.85 23.25 17.75
CA VAL A 39 16.48 23.76 17.88
C VAL A 39 15.68 22.80 18.76
N PRO A 40 15.13 23.24 19.92
CA PRO A 40 14.24 22.43 20.74
C PRO A 40 13.01 21.95 19.95
N GLN A 41 12.61 20.69 20.13
CA GLN A 41 11.39 20.15 19.53
C GLN A 41 10.15 20.73 20.23
N ASN A 42 9.09 21.02 19.48
CA ASN A 42 7.80 21.36 20.07
C ASN A 42 7.03 20.08 20.39
N GLU A 43 6.82 19.81 21.67
CA GLU A 43 6.10 18.64 22.19
C GLU A 43 4.67 18.53 21.64
N GLU A 44 4.03 19.64 21.26
CA GLU A 44 2.68 19.64 20.65
C GLU A 44 2.62 18.94 19.29
N PHE A 45 3.75 18.83 18.58
CA PHE A 45 3.82 18.22 17.25
C PHE A 45 4.40 16.80 17.27
N VAL A 46 4.73 16.27 18.44
CA VAL A 46 5.33 14.93 18.56
C VAL A 46 4.29 13.87 18.20
N THR A 47 4.68 12.97 17.29
CA THR A 47 3.92 11.77 16.94
C THR A 47 4.82 10.55 16.98
N ILE A 48 4.26 9.40 17.32
CA ILE A 48 5.01 8.14 17.43
C ILE A 48 4.67 7.26 16.22
N ALA A 49 5.70 6.77 15.54
CA ALA A 49 5.60 5.70 14.54
C ALA A 49 6.00 4.37 15.19
N PRO A 50 5.05 3.60 15.77
CA PRO A 50 5.36 2.33 16.42
C PRO A 50 5.82 1.28 15.41
N LYS A 51 6.43 0.20 15.91
CA LYS A 51 6.72 -0.98 15.08
C LYS A 51 5.42 -1.53 14.51
N ILE A 52 5.44 -1.87 13.23
CA ILE A 52 4.30 -2.43 12.51
C ILE A 52 4.11 -3.90 12.93
N ASP A 53 2.94 -4.23 13.48
CA ASP A 53 2.54 -5.61 13.71
C ASP A 53 2.05 -6.27 12.40
N LYS A 54 2.22 -7.60 12.29
CA LYS A 54 1.71 -8.36 11.15
C LYS A 54 0.19 -8.27 11.03
N ALA A 55 -0.54 -8.15 12.14
CA ALA A 55 -1.99 -7.98 12.16
C ALA A 55 -2.43 -6.68 11.47
N GLU A 56 -1.64 -5.61 11.58
CA GLU A 56 -1.92 -4.31 10.95
C GLU A 56 -1.80 -4.34 9.42
N ALA A 57 -1.17 -5.39 8.87
CA ALA A 57 -1.07 -5.58 7.44
C ALA A 57 -2.30 -6.26 6.83
N ARG A 58 -3.22 -6.78 7.65
CA ARG A 58 -4.50 -7.25 7.16
C ARG A 58 -5.32 -6.05 6.68
N ILE A 59 -5.81 -6.12 5.45
CA ILE A 59 -6.65 -5.08 4.86
C ILE A 59 -8.03 -5.14 5.50
N ASP A 60 -8.40 -4.01 6.07
CA ASP A 60 -9.77 -3.69 6.42
C ASP A 60 -10.43 -2.97 5.23
N TRP A 61 -11.27 -3.70 4.49
CA TRP A 61 -11.95 -3.15 3.31
C TRP A 61 -12.98 -2.07 3.65
N SER A 62 -13.40 -1.92 4.91
CA SER A 62 -14.30 -0.85 5.34
C SER A 62 -13.65 0.55 5.29
N LYS A 63 -12.33 0.61 5.12
CA LYS A 63 -11.58 1.86 4.94
C LYS A 63 -11.76 2.44 3.53
N SER A 64 -11.39 3.70 3.35
CA SER A 64 -11.37 4.34 2.04
C SER A 64 -10.36 3.68 1.10
N ALA A 65 -10.60 3.74 -0.22
CA ALA A 65 -9.66 3.27 -1.23
C ALA A 65 -8.28 3.93 -1.07
N ARG A 66 -8.25 5.21 -0.68
CA ARG A 66 -7.04 5.97 -0.38
C ARG A 66 -6.26 5.42 0.81
N GLU A 67 -6.91 5.14 1.93
CA GLU A 67 -6.26 4.53 3.10
C GLU A 67 -5.68 3.15 2.77
N ILE A 68 -6.43 2.32 2.04
CA ILE A 68 -5.99 0.98 1.66
C ILE A 68 -4.82 1.06 0.66
N HIS A 69 -4.90 1.95 -0.33
CA HIS A 69 -3.81 2.18 -1.28
C HIS A 69 -2.53 2.64 -0.58
N ASN A 70 -2.65 3.61 0.35
CA ASN A 70 -1.54 4.07 1.17
C ASN A 70 -0.96 2.95 2.04
N ARG A 71 -1.80 2.06 2.59
CA ARG A 71 -1.35 0.88 3.34
C ARG A 71 -0.56 -0.08 2.46
N VAL A 72 -1.02 -0.37 1.24
CA VAL A 72 -0.32 -1.25 0.29
C VAL A 72 1.07 -0.71 -0.02
N ARG A 73 1.17 0.56 -0.45
CA ARG A 73 2.47 1.16 -0.82
C ARG A 73 3.37 1.44 0.40
N GLY A 74 2.77 1.72 1.57
CA GLY A 74 3.49 1.94 2.82
C GLY A 74 4.10 0.67 3.41
N LEU A 75 3.56 -0.51 3.09
CA LEU A 75 4.06 -1.81 3.55
C LEU A 75 4.89 -2.56 2.51
N ALA A 76 5.38 -1.86 1.48
CA ALA A 76 6.12 -2.45 0.35
C ALA A 76 7.47 -3.09 0.73
N MET A 77 8.00 -2.82 1.92
CA MET A 77 9.21 -3.47 2.46
C MET A 77 8.91 -4.64 3.40
N GLY A 78 7.63 -4.91 3.68
CA GLY A 78 7.19 -5.87 4.68
C GLY A 78 6.37 -5.21 5.80
N PRO A 79 5.48 -5.94 6.46
CA PRO A 79 5.13 -7.36 6.24
C PRO A 79 4.20 -7.61 5.02
N PHE A 80 3.97 -6.58 4.18
CA PHE A 80 3.07 -6.54 3.02
C PHE A 80 1.60 -6.61 3.38
N ALA A 81 0.82 -5.67 2.83
CA ALA A 81 -0.63 -5.68 2.99
C ALA A 81 -1.23 -6.98 2.42
N PHE A 82 -2.21 -7.56 3.09
CA PHE A 82 -2.85 -8.79 2.66
C PHE A 82 -4.34 -8.84 2.96
N THR A 83 -5.05 -9.63 2.19
CA THR A 83 -6.46 -9.96 2.38
C THR A 83 -6.68 -11.47 2.21
N THR A 84 -7.93 -11.92 2.23
CA THR A 84 -8.32 -13.28 1.85
C THR A 84 -9.10 -13.27 0.54
N SER A 85 -8.87 -14.26 -0.31
CA SER A 85 -9.64 -14.53 -1.53
C SER A 85 -9.87 -16.03 -1.63
N ASN A 86 -11.13 -16.46 -1.73
CA ASN A 86 -11.52 -17.88 -1.72
C ASN A 86 -10.92 -18.66 -0.52
N GLY A 87 -10.91 -18.04 0.68
CA GLY A 87 -10.38 -18.65 1.90
C GLY A 87 -8.85 -18.72 1.98
N GLN A 88 -8.11 -18.27 0.96
CA GLN A 88 -6.64 -18.27 0.94
C GLN A 88 -6.09 -16.86 1.11
N GLN A 89 -4.89 -16.76 1.69
CA GLN A 89 -4.23 -15.46 1.84
C GLN A 89 -3.79 -14.90 0.47
N LEU A 90 -4.04 -13.61 0.25
CA LEU A 90 -3.64 -12.88 -0.93
C LEU A 90 -2.92 -11.59 -0.50
N LYS A 91 -1.61 -11.52 -0.71
CA LYS A 91 -0.85 -10.28 -0.49
C LYS A 91 -1.06 -9.33 -1.66
N LEU A 92 -1.25 -8.05 -1.35
CA LEU A 92 -1.39 -6.98 -2.33
C LEU A 92 -0.07 -6.21 -2.39
N HIS A 93 0.51 -6.13 -3.58
CA HIS A 93 1.82 -5.53 -3.79
C HIS A 93 1.74 -4.20 -4.54
N LYS A 94 0.78 -4.07 -5.46
CA LYS A 94 0.55 -2.82 -6.19
C LYS A 94 -0.94 -2.64 -6.47
N THR A 95 -1.43 -1.43 -6.23
CA THR A 95 -2.81 -1.03 -6.46
C THR A 95 -2.86 0.38 -7.03
N VAL A 96 -3.99 0.75 -7.61
CA VAL A 96 -4.32 2.13 -7.97
C VAL A 96 -5.76 2.41 -7.56
N ILE A 97 -6.07 3.66 -7.26
CA ILE A 97 -7.42 4.09 -6.90
C ILE A 97 -8.21 4.26 -8.20
N ALA A 98 -9.28 3.50 -8.36
CA ALA A 98 -10.16 3.59 -9.53
C ALA A 98 -11.25 4.67 -9.33
N SER A 99 -11.72 4.83 -8.09
CA SER A 99 -12.58 5.94 -7.67
C SER A 99 -12.26 6.33 -6.24
N GLU A 100 -12.16 7.63 -5.97
CA GLU A 100 -12.02 8.17 -4.60
C GLU A 100 -13.36 8.26 -3.87
N THR A 101 -14.46 8.26 -4.60
CA THR A 101 -15.80 8.51 -4.06
C THR A 101 -16.76 7.36 -4.37
N GLY A 102 -17.87 7.36 -3.65
CA GLY A 102 -18.92 6.35 -3.76
C GLY A 102 -18.94 5.45 -2.53
N SER A 103 -20.12 5.27 -1.96
CA SER A 103 -20.32 4.35 -0.84
C SER A 103 -20.71 2.99 -1.39
N ASN A 104 -19.98 1.95 -0.97
CA ASN A 104 -20.32 0.59 -1.35
C ASN A 104 -21.02 -0.12 -0.18
N PRO A 105 -22.22 -0.69 -0.39
CA PRO A 105 -22.97 -1.37 0.68
C PRO A 105 -22.28 -2.66 1.15
N GLN A 106 -21.26 -3.14 0.43
CA GLN A 106 -20.51 -4.34 0.76
C GLN A 106 -19.02 -4.16 0.45
N PRO A 107 -18.24 -3.54 1.35
CA PRO A 107 -16.81 -3.41 1.18
C PRO A 107 -16.12 -4.78 1.06
N GLY A 108 -15.08 -4.86 0.24
CA GLY A 108 -14.39 -6.09 -0.13
C GLY A 108 -15.04 -6.85 -1.29
N LYS A 109 -16.24 -6.45 -1.74
CA LYS A 109 -16.88 -7.08 -2.91
C LYS A 109 -16.10 -6.81 -4.19
N ILE A 110 -15.85 -7.86 -4.97
CA ILE A 110 -15.30 -7.75 -6.32
C ILE A 110 -16.37 -7.18 -7.23
N LEU A 111 -16.12 -5.99 -7.77
CA LEU A 111 -17.03 -5.26 -8.65
C LEU A 111 -16.79 -5.63 -10.12
N PHE A 112 -15.53 -5.85 -10.49
CA PHE A 112 -15.13 -6.20 -11.84
C PHE A 112 -13.95 -7.17 -11.80
N SER A 113 -13.96 -8.18 -12.69
CA SER A 113 -12.88 -9.16 -12.86
C SER A 113 -12.87 -9.62 -14.31
N GLY A 114 -11.85 -9.23 -15.07
CA GLY A 114 -11.73 -9.62 -16.47
C GLY A 114 -11.02 -8.59 -17.33
N LEU A 115 -11.34 -8.60 -18.62
CA LEU A 115 -10.80 -7.67 -19.60
C LEU A 115 -11.64 -6.39 -19.62
N GLY A 116 -11.08 -5.28 -19.14
CA GLY A 116 -11.73 -3.97 -19.10
C GLY A 116 -11.49 -3.12 -20.35
N GLU A 117 -11.75 -1.83 -20.22
CA GLU A 117 -11.50 -0.86 -21.30
C GLU A 117 -10.04 -0.90 -21.79
N GLY A 118 -9.86 -0.73 -23.10
CA GLY A 118 -8.54 -0.79 -23.73
C GLY A 118 -7.89 -2.19 -23.73
N ASN A 119 -8.67 -3.26 -23.52
CA ASN A 119 -8.18 -4.64 -23.41
C ASN A 119 -7.18 -4.86 -22.26
N VAL A 120 -7.37 -4.14 -21.14
CA VAL A 120 -6.52 -4.25 -19.96
C VAL A 120 -7.18 -5.14 -18.90
N TRP A 121 -6.46 -6.16 -18.44
CA TRP A 121 -6.90 -7.02 -17.34
C TRP A 121 -7.06 -6.23 -16.05
N THR A 122 -8.24 -6.31 -15.47
CA THR A 122 -8.68 -5.43 -14.38
C THR A 122 -9.40 -6.25 -13.32
N LEU A 123 -9.02 -6.03 -12.06
CA LEU A 123 -9.73 -6.52 -10.88
C LEU A 123 -10.02 -5.33 -9.97
N GLU A 124 -11.29 -5.00 -9.79
CA GLU A 124 -11.74 -3.88 -8.95
C GLU A 124 -12.52 -4.37 -7.75
N VAL A 125 -12.19 -3.80 -6.60
CA VAL A 125 -12.73 -4.18 -5.30
C VAL A 125 -13.34 -2.94 -4.64
N ALA A 126 -14.56 -3.10 -4.14
CA ALA A 126 -15.27 -2.09 -3.37
C ALA A 126 -14.53 -1.81 -2.06
N CYS A 127 -14.33 -0.53 -1.75
CA CYS A 127 -13.85 -0.07 -0.44
C CYS A 127 -15.03 0.55 0.33
N GLY A 128 -14.83 0.90 1.61
CA GLY A 128 -15.86 1.63 2.38
C GLY A 128 -16.25 2.95 1.70
N GLU A 129 -15.24 3.63 1.15
CA GLU A 129 -15.39 4.75 0.24
C GLU A 129 -14.49 4.53 -0.98
N GLY A 130 -15.05 4.70 -2.17
CA GLY A 130 -14.32 4.53 -3.43
C GLY A 130 -14.11 3.07 -3.84
N THR A 131 -13.27 2.89 -4.85
CA THR A 131 -12.94 1.58 -5.44
C THR A 131 -11.45 1.46 -5.69
N LEU A 132 -10.91 0.27 -5.47
CA LEU A 132 -9.49 -0.01 -5.61
C LEU A 132 -9.26 -1.04 -6.71
N ARG A 133 -8.35 -0.73 -7.62
CA ARG A 133 -7.90 -1.67 -8.66
C ARG A 133 -6.61 -2.34 -8.23
N LEU A 134 -6.58 -3.67 -8.34
CA LEU A 134 -5.40 -4.47 -8.02
C LEU A 134 -4.55 -4.64 -9.27
N LEU A 135 -3.25 -4.40 -9.16
CA LEU A 135 -2.30 -4.49 -10.29
C LEU A 135 -1.33 -5.65 -10.13
N GLU A 136 -0.83 -5.86 -8.91
CA GLU A 136 0.08 -6.97 -8.59
C GLU A 136 -0.26 -7.57 -7.24
N VAL A 137 -0.30 -8.89 -7.22
CA VAL A 137 -0.71 -9.68 -6.05
C VAL A 137 0.21 -10.88 -5.87
N GLN A 138 0.13 -11.52 -4.71
CA GLN A 138 0.85 -12.75 -4.43
C GLN A 138 -0.07 -13.70 -3.65
N PRO A 139 -0.60 -14.74 -4.32
CA PRO A 139 -1.33 -15.82 -3.66
C PRO A 139 -0.44 -16.57 -2.67
N GLU A 140 -1.07 -17.22 -1.70
CA GLU A 140 -0.40 -18.03 -0.70
C GLU A 140 0.56 -19.06 -1.31
N SER A 141 1.79 -19.09 -0.81
CA SER A 141 2.85 -20.00 -1.28
C SER A 141 3.19 -19.90 -2.77
N ARG A 142 2.86 -18.78 -3.43
CA ARG A 142 3.21 -18.50 -4.83
C ARG A 142 4.11 -17.28 -4.96
N ALA A 143 4.69 -17.12 -6.16
CA ALA A 143 5.40 -15.92 -6.53
C ALA A 143 4.44 -14.73 -6.73
N ARG A 144 4.97 -13.51 -6.59
CA ARG A 144 4.29 -12.28 -6.99
C ARG A 144 3.96 -12.36 -8.49
N MET A 145 2.77 -11.93 -8.87
CA MET A 145 2.27 -11.99 -10.24
C MET A 145 1.44 -10.76 -10.60
N ALA A 146 1.35 -10.48 -11.89
CA ALA A 146 0.48 -9.44 -12.41
C ALA A 146 -0.99 -9.86 -12.24
N ILE A 147 -1.88 -8.87 -12.19
CA ILE A 147 -3.31 -9.13 -11.98
C ILE A 147 -3.92 -9.99 -13.09
N LYS A 148 -3.41 -9.86 -14.33
CA LYS A 148 -3.77 -10.71 -15.46
C LYS A 148 -3.63 -12.20 -15.13
N ASP A 149 -2.46 -12.59 -14.63
CA ASP A 149 -2.14 -14.00 -14.36
C ASP A 149 -2.95 -14.52 -13.17
N PHE A 150 -3.23 -13.65 -12.20
CA PHE A 150 -4.14 -13.97 -11.11
C PHE A 150 -5.57 -14.21 -11.60
N ILE A 151 -6.11 -13.35 -12.47
CA ILE A 151 -7.47 -13.50 -13.02
C ILE A 151 -7.57 -14.79 -13.83
N THR A 152 -6.63 -15.05 -14.73
CA THR A 152 -6.68 -16.24 -15.60
C THR A 152 -6.40 -17.54 -14.83
N GLY A 153 -5.57 -17.51 -13.80
CA GLY A 153 -5.21 -18.69 -13.00
C GLY A 153 -6.19 -19.03 -11.88
N TYR A 154 -6.80 -18.03 -11.25
CA TYR A 154 -7.65 -18.22 -10.05
C TYR A 154 -9.11 -17.84 -10.27
N SER A 155 -9.44 -17.16 -11.38
CA SER A 155 -10.82 -16.79 -11.75
C SER A 155 -11.64 -16.18 -10.60
N PRO A 156 -11.15 -15.09 -9.97
CA PRO A 156 -11.86 -14.46 -8.86
C PRO A 156 -13.22 -13.96 -9.34
N SER A 157 -14.29 -14.47 -8.72
CA SER A 157 -15.66 -14.28 -9.21
C SER A 157 -16.22 -12.92 -8.79
N VAL A 158 -16.79 -12.19 -9.76
CA VAL A 158 -17.52 -10.95 -9.49
C VAL A 158 -18.63 -11.22 -8.48
N GLY A 159 -18.77 -10.32 -7.50
CA GLY A 159 -19.71 -10.44 -6.39
C GLY A 159 -19.18 -11.18 -5.16
N SER A 160 -18.06 -11.90 -5.28
CA SER A 160 -17.39 -12.50 -4.10
C SER A 160 -16.77 -11.42 -3.23
N VAL A 161 -16.65 -11.69 -1.92
CA VAL A 161 -16.13 -10.74 -0.95
C VAL A 161 -14.74 -11.14 -0.50
N MET A 162 -13.76 -10.27 -0.73
CA MET A 162 -12.42 -10.38 -0.17
C MET A 162 -12.41 -10.01 1.31
N GLY A 163 -11.56 -10.65 2.09
CA GLY A 163 -11.44 -10.38 3.54
C GLY A 163 -12.54 -11.01 4.39
N ALA A 164 -13.55 -11.65 3.77
CA ALA A 164 -14.47 -12.54 4.46
C ALA A 164 -13.68 -13.71 5.06
N THR A 165 -14.03 -14.08 6.30
CA THR A 165 -13.44 -15.22 7.00
C THR A 165 -14.08 -16.50 6.48
#